data_AF-A0A7W9BF74-F1
#
_entry.id   AF-A0A7W9BF74-F1
#
_cell.length_a   1.000
_cell.length_b   1.000
_cell.length_c   1.000
_cell.angle_alpha   90.00
_cell.angle_beta   90.00
_cell.angle_gamma   90.00
#
_symmetry.space_group_name_H-M   'P 1'
#
loop_
_entity.id
_entity.type
_entity.pdbx_description
1 polymer ?
#
loop_
_entity_poly.entity_id
_entity_poly.type
_entity_poly.pdbx_seq_one_letter_code
_entity_poly.pdbx_strand_id
1 'polypeptide(L)'
;MKSILKKEAVNVRNVALESEIATQERNLVGPLSLWRRLPASAFIEEEEEIASAVTSLVTATKLAPDWLISEILLQESTAAASVWNELCVRFDVIDGLNAGIAGDVAGSCAALAATQSDALGLIHLLNRLSQPLVRVHLGERLSVAASWIGRCGVLLNASTLSQVDWNRHRFLTHSTAIDGAPF
;
A
#
# COMPACT_ATOMS: atom_id res chain seq x y z
N MET A 1 -20.25 -51.27 -18.56
CA MET A 1 -21.02 -50.06 -18.19
C MET A 1 -20.29 -49.31 -17.11
N LYS A 2 -20.00 -48.02 -17.35
CA LYS A 2 -19.34 -47.08 -16.45
C LYS A 2 -20.21 -46.80 -15.22
N SER A 3 -19.60 -46.66 -14.04
CA SER A 3 -19.98 -45.61 -13.10
C SER A 3 -18.85 -45.37 -12.11
N ILE A 4 -18.15 -44.26 -12.34
CA ILE A 4 -17.11 -43.69 -11.50
C ILE A 4 -17.84 -43.02 -10.35
N LEU A 5 -17.66 -43.52 -9.12
CA LEU A 5 -18.13 -42.83 -7.93
C LEU A 5 -17.33 -41.54 -7.76
N LYS A 6 -18.07 -40.43 -7.82
CA LYS A 6 -17.62 -39.06 -7.59
C LYS A 6 -16.73 -38.98 -6.36
N LYS A 7 -15.50 -38.49 -6.54
CA LYS A 7 -14.77 -37.81 -5.47
C LYS A 7 -15.57 -36.55 -5.12
N GLU A 8 -16.32 -36.59 -4.03
CA GLU A 8 -16.75 -35.37 -3.36
C GLU A 8 -15.49 -34.66 -2.88
N ALA A 9 -15.18 -33.52 -3.49
CA ALA A 9 -14.20 -32.60 -2.97
C ALA A 9 -14.73 -32.10 -1.62
N VAL A 10 -14.20 -32.64 -0.53
CA VAL A 10 -14.39 -32.11 0.81
C VAL A 10 -13.93 -30.66 0.77
N ASN A 11 -14.88 -29.74 0.73
CA ASN A 11 -14.62 -28.31 0.78
C ASN A 11 -14.18 -27.99 2.21
N VAL A 12 -12.86 -28.04 2.44
CA VAL A 12 -12.26 -27.66 3.71
C VAL A 12 -12.46 -26.16 3.88
N ARG A 13 -13.55 -25.77 4.54
CA ARG A 13 -13.79 -24.38 4.94
C ARG A 13 -12.69 -23.95 5.89
N ASN A 14 -11.86 -23.02 5.44
CA ASN A 14 -10.82 -22.44 6.26
C ASN A 14 -11.45 -21.34 7.13
N VAL A 15 -11.98 -21.72 8.28
CA VAL A 15 -12.67 -20.83 9.22
C VAL A 15 -11.77 -19.67 9.68
N ALA A 16 -10.46 -19.87 9.76
CA ALA A 16 -9.51 -18.81 10.06
C ALA A 16 -9.46 -17.76 8.94
N LEU A 17 -9.40 -18.21 7.68
CA LEU A 17 -9.44 -17.34 6.51
C LEU A 17 -10.79 -16.62 6.38
N GLU A 18 -11.91 -17.31 6.62
CA GLU A 18 -13.25 -16.71 6.60
C GLU A 18 -13.41 -15.65 7.72
N SER A 19 -12.86 -15.90 8.92
CA SER A 19 -12.86 -14.94 10.02
C SER A 19 -11.96 -13.74 9.75
N GLU A 20 -10.82 -13.95 9.09
CA GLU A 20 -9.88 -12.89 8.70
C GLU A 20 -10.49 -12.00 7.62
N ILE A 21 -11.13 -12.59 6.59
CA ILE A 21 -11.92 -11.88 5.59
C ILE A 21 -13.04 -11.07 6.25
N ALA A 22 -13.82 -11.68 7.14
CA ALA A 22 -14.91 -10.99 7.83
C ALA A 22 -14.45 -9.91 8.82
N THR A 23 -13.20 -9.98 9.30
CA THR A 23 -12.57 -8.93 10.13
C THR A 23 -12.09 -7.77 9.25
N GLN A 24 -11.52 -8.06 8.09
CA GLN A 24 -11.08 -7.06 7.11
C GLN A 24 -12.26 -6.31 6.46
N GLU A 25 -13.35 -7.01 6.14
CA GLU A 25 -14.60 -6.42 5.64
C GLU A 25 -15.30 -5.52 6.69
N ARG A 26 -15.20 -5.88 7.98
CA ARG A 26 -15.80 -5.11 9.08
C ARG A 26 -15.00 -3.88 9.49
N ASN A 27 -13.67 -3.88 9.30
CA ASN A 27 -12.80 -2.87 9.90
C ASN A 27 -12.22 -1.82 8.93
N LEU A 28 -12.33 -1.96 7.60
CA LEU A 28 -11.52 -1.16 6.66
C LEU A 28 -12.25 -0.71 5.39
N VAL A 29 -13.40 -0.05 5.52
CA VAL A 29 -13.98 0.77 4.43
C VAL A 29 -13.76 2.25 4.78
N GLY A 30 -12.55 2.71 4.53
CA GLY A 30 -12.16 4.11 4.73
C GLY A 30 -11.15 4.52 3.66
N PRO A 31 -10.84 5.82 3.53
CA PRO A 31 -10.00 6.36 2.47
C PRO A 31 -8.63 5.66 2.34
N LEU A 32 -8.07 5.16 3.46
CA LEU A 32 -6.78 4.46 3.50
C LEU A 32 -6.77 3.09 2.81
N SER A 33 -7.92 2.47 2.56
CA SER A 33 -7.99 1.16 1.88
C SER A 33 -8.38 1.27 0.40
N LEU A 34 -8.52 2.49 -0.13
CA LEU A 34 -8.95 2.71 -1.52
C LEU A 34 -7.89 2.34 -2.55
N TRP A 35 -6.59 2.42 -2.22
CA TRP A 35 -5.47 2.07 -3.12
C TRP A 35 -5.52 0.63 -3.66
N ARG A 36 -6.19 -0.28 -2.94
CA ARG A 36 -6.35 -1.69 -3.32
C ARG A 36 -7.67 -2.00 -4.04
N ARG A 37 -8.57 -1.02 -4.18
CA ARG A 37 -9.93 -1.21 -4.72
C ARG A 37 -10.23 -0.31 -5.92
N LEU A 38 -9.70 0.90 -5.94
CA LEU A 38 -9.99 1.86 -7.00
C LEU A 38 -9.01 1.74 -8.16
N PRO A 39 -9.47 1.77 -9.42
CA PRO A 39 -8.58 1.94 -10.55
C PRO A 39 -7.88 3.31 -10.47
N ALA A 40 -6.73 3.44 -11.14
CA ALA A 40 -5.87 4.62 -11.04
C ALA A 40 -6.62 5.95 -11.26
N SER A 41 -7.54 6.04 -12.22
CA SER A 41 -8.32 7.25 -12.48
C SER A 41 -9.24 7.63 -11.32
N ALA A 42 -9.95 6.66 -10.75
CA ALA A 42 -10.86 6.88 -9.62
C ALA A 42 -10.08 7.17 -8.32
N PHE A 43 -8.90 6.56 -8.15
CA PHE A 43 -8.03 6.89 -7.02
C PHE A 43 -7.58 8.36 -7.05
N ILE A 44 -7.28 8.88 -8.24
CA ILE A 44 -6.85 10.28 -8.42
C ILE A 44 -7.97 11.26 -8.08
N GLU A 45 -9.22 10.92 -8.37
CA GLU A 45 -10.38 11.74 -7.99
C GLU A 45 -10.51 11.86 -6.46
N GLU A 46 -10.01 10.88 -5.71
CA GLU A 46 -10.06 10.82 -4.24
C GLU A 46 -8.71 11.21 -3.59
N GLU A 47 -7.70 11.63 -4.37
CA GLU A 47 -6.32 11.73 -3.86
C GLU A 47 -6.18 12.71 -2.69
N GLU A 48 -6.94 13.80 -2.71
CA GLU A 48 -6.94 14.82 -1.66
C GLU A 48 -7.49 14.29 -0.33
N GLU A 49 -8.61 13.57 -0.37
CA GLU A 49 -9.21 12.96 0.82
C GLU A 49 -8.27 11.90 1.41
N ILE A 50 -7.65 11.10 0.55
CA ILE A 50 -6.71 10.05 0.96
C ILE A 50 -5.44 10.68 1.57
N ALA A 51 -4.89 11.71 0.95
CA ALA A 51 -3.73 12.44 1.47
C ALA A 51 -4.03 13.07 2.84
N SER A 52 -5.22 13.65 3.01
CA SER A 52 -5.65 14.21 4.30
C SER A 52 -5.79 13.13 5.38
N ALA A 53 -6.37 11.97 5.03
CA ALA A 53 -6.49 10.83 5.94
C ALA A 53 -5.13 10.27 6.36
N VAL A 54 -4.19 10.13 5.41
CA VAL A 54 -2.82 9.71 5.70
C VAL A 54 -2.14 10.72 6.62
N THR A 55 -2.19 12.01 6.28
CA THR A 55 -1.58 13.10 7.06
C THR A 55 -2.11 13.11 8.50
N SER A 56 -3.43 13.02 8.65
CA SER A 56 -4.09 12.98 9.96
C SER A 56 -3.62 11.79 10.81
N LEU A 57 -3.45 10.62 10.19
CA LEU A 57 -3.02 9.43 10.93
C LEU A 57 -1.53 9.45 11.27
N VAL A 58 -0.69 9.89 10.33
CA VAL A 58 0.76 10.05 10.54
C VAL A 58 1.03 11.03 11.69
N THR A 59 0.32 12.16 11.70
CA THR A 59 0.47 13.21 12.73
C THR A 59 -0.06 12.76 14.09
N ALA A 60 -1.21 12.08 14.14
CA ALA A 60 -1.79 11.59 15.38
C ALA A 60 -0.96 10.47 16.02
N THR A 61 -0.39 9.57 15.21
CA THR A 61 0.33 8.38 15.71
C THR A 61 1.78 8.68 16.10
N LYS A 62 2.40 9.73 15.52
CA LYS A 62 3.82 10.07 15.73
C LYS A 62 4.78 8.91 15.46
N LEU A 63 4.41 8.00 14.55
CA LEU A 63 5.23 6.85 14.17
C LEU A 63 6.25 7.17 13.06
N ALA A 64 6.15 8.36 12.47
CA ALA A 64 7.13 8.94 11.56
C ALA A 64 8.05 9.93 12.30
N PRO A 65 9.29 10.18 11.81
CA PRO A 65 10.16 11.21 12.37
C PRO A 65 9.55 12.62 12.28
N ASP A 66 9.84 13.48 13.26
CA ASP A 66 9.27 14.84 13.36
C ASP A 66 9.49 15.69 12.10
N TRP A 67 10.64 15.54 11.43
CA TRP A 67 10.93 16.25 10.19
C TRP A 67 9.97 15.84 9.07
N LEU A 68 9.66 14.54 8.96
CA LEU A 68 8.75 14.00 7.94
C LEU A 68 7.29 14.36 8.24
N ILE A 69 6.92 14.37 9.53
CA ILE A 69 5.61 14.88 9.99
C ILE A 69 5.47 16.37 9.66
N SER A 70 6.54 17.16 9.84
CA SER A 70 6.54 18.58 9.53
C SER A 70 6.41 18.82 8.02
N GLU A 71 7.13 18.05 7.20
CA GLU A 71 7.03 18.16 5.73
C GLU A 71 5.63 17.85 5.22
N ILE A 72 5.00 16.78 5.71
CA ILE A 72 3.64 16.43 5.27
C ILE A 72 2.57 17.40 5.81
N LEU A 73 2.73 17.96 7.01
CA LEU A 73 1.82 18.99 7.53
C LEU A 73 1.87 20.30 6.74
N LEU A 74 3.03 20.66 6.19
CA LEU A 74 3.21 21.90 5.44
C LEU A 74 2.68 21.80 4.01
N GLN A 75 2.62 20.58 3.45
CA GLN A 75 2.34 20.36 2.04
C GLN A 75 1.07 19.52 1.80
N GLU A 76 0.58 18.79 2.80
CA GLU A 76 -0.59 17.89 2.79
C GLU A 76 -0.79 17.20 1.43
N SER A 77 -1.86 17.52 0.70
CA SER A 77 -2.22 16.94 -0.61
C SER A 77 -1.21 17.22 -1.72
N THR A 78 -0.33 18.21 -1.54
CA THR A 78 0.72 18.60 -2.48
C THR A 78 2.11 18.13 -2.06
N ALA A 79 2.21 17.28 -1.03
CA ALA A 79 3.50 16.75 -0.59
C ALA A 79 4.21 16.02 -1.75
N ALA A 80 5.51 16.22 -1.86
CA ALA A 80 6.30 15.64 -2.94
C ALA A 80 6.31 14.10 -2.88
N ALA A 81 6.36 13.44 -4.04
CA ALA A 81 6.44 11.97 -4.15
C ALA A 81 7.51 11.33 -3.25
N SER A 82 8.64 12.02 -3.01
CA SER A 82 9.67 11.54 -2.09
C SER A 82 9.17 11.40 -0.65
N VAL A 83 8.37 12.34 -0.15
CA VAL A 83 7.79 12.31 1.21
C VAL A 83 6.86 11.11 1.35
N TRP A 84 6.00 10.90 0.35
CA TRP A 84 5.11 9.74 0.29
C TRP A 84 5.88 8.42 0.24
N ASN A 85 6.94 8.32 -0.56
CA ASN A 85 7.79 7.13 -0.62
C ASN A 85 8.47 6.84 0.72
N GLU A 86 8.94 7.86 1.44
CA GLU A 86 9.55 7.69 2.75
C GLU A 86 8.56 7.23 3.81
N LEU A 87 7.34 7.79 3.81
CA LEU A 87 6.24 7.32 4.65
C LEU A 87 5.83 5.89 4.29
N CYS A 88 5.77 5.55 3.00
CA CYS A 88 5.49 4.19 2.54
C CYS A 88 6.48 3.20 3.15
N VAL A 89 7.78 3.46 3.00
CA VAL A 89 8.82 2.58 3.56
C VAL A 89 8.71 2.49 5.09
N ARG A 90 8.48 3.62 5.78
CA ARG A 90 8.39 3.64 7.24
C ARG A 90 7.23 2.79 7.75
N PHE A 91 6.04 2.95 7.16
CA PHE A 91 4.86 2.23 7.58
C PHE A 91 4.86 0.77 7.09
N ASP A 92 5.55 0.44 5.98
CA ASP A 92 5.80 -0.95 5.58
C ASP A 92 6.66 -1.68 6.62
N VAL A 93 7.71 -1.03 7.15
CA VAL A 93 8.55 -1.59 8.21
C VAL A 93 7.75 -1.81 9.50
N ILE A 94 6.87 -0.86 9.86
CA ILE A 94 6.02 -0.96 11.05
C ILE A 94 4.97 -2.05 10.91
N ASP A 95 4.34 -2.19 9.74
CA ASP A 95 3.28 -3.19 9.52
C ASP A 95 3.80 -4.62 9.71
N GLY A 96 5.04 -4.89 9.30
CA GLY A 96 5.66 -6.19 9.51
C GLY A 96 4.90 -7.34 8.84
N LEU A 97 4.22 -7.07 7.72
CA LEU A 97 3.36 -8.02 6.99
C LEU A 97 2.09 -8.45 7.76
N ASN A 98 1.51 -7.55 8.56
CA ASN A 98 0.25 -7.84 9.26
C ASN A 98 -0.99 -7.32 8.51
N ALA A 99 -0.81 -6.60 7.39
CA ALA A 99 -1.88 -6.04 6.57
C ALA A 99 -2.91 -5.24 7.40
N GLY A 100 -2.42 -4.56 8.44
CA GLY A 100 -3.21 -3.72 9.33
C GLY A 100 -3.29 -2.28 8.83
N ILE A 101 -3.62 -1.36 9.75
CA ILE A 101 -3.73 0.08 9.43
C ILE A 101 -2.40 0.64 8.92
N ALA A 102 -1.26 0.25 9.50
CA ALA A 102 0.05 0.65 9.00
C ALA A 102 0.27 0.18 7.55
N GLY A 103 -0.19 -1.03 7.26
CA GLY A 103 -0.29 -1.52 5.91
C GLY A 103 -1.13 -0.60 5.00
N ASP A 104 -2.35 -0.25 5.39
CA ASP A 104 -3.19 0.61 4.55
C ASP A 104 -2.59 2.01 4.33
N VAL A 105 -1.94 2.59 5.34
CA VAL A 105 -1.20 3.86 5.22
C VAL A 105 -0.12 3.76 4.15
N ALA A 106 0.77 2.77 4.24
CA ALA A 106 1.87 2.68 3.30
C ALA A 106 1.38 2.37 1.86
N GLY A 107 0.27 1.63 1.71
CA GLY A 107 -0.36 1.41 0.41
C GLY A 107 -0.91 2.71 -0.20
N SER A 108 -1.58 3.53 0.61
CA SER A 108 -2.03 4.86 0.19
C SER A 108 -0.86 5.79 -0.13
N CYS A 109 0.21 5.82 0.66
CA CYS A 109 1.41 6.58 0.36
C CYS A 109 2.03 6.17 -0.99
N ALA A 110 2.15 4.88 -1.25
CA ALA A 110 2.67 4.38 -2.53
C ALA A 110 1.80 4.83 -3.72
N ALA A 111 0.47 4.78 -3.55
CA ALA A 111 -0.47 5.23 -4.57
C ALA A 111 -0.41 6.76 -4.79
N LEU A 112 -0.30 7.57 -3.73
CA LEU A 112 -0.12 9.02 -3.81
C LEU A 112 1.21 9.41 -4.50
N ALA A 113 2.30 8.70 -4.22
CA ALA A 113 3.53 8.88 -4.98
C ALA A 113 3.34 8.54 -6.47
N ALA A 114 2.61 7.45 -6.77
CA ALA A 114 2.33 7.03 -8.13
C ALA A 114 1.41 8.00 -8.91
N THR A 115 0.50 8.76 -8.26
CA THR A 115 -0.31 9.79 -8.95
C THR A 115 0.57 10.89 -9.55
N GLN A 116 1.70 11.17 -8.89
CA GLN A 116 2.72 12.13 -9.33
C GLN A 116 3.69 11.58 -10.39
N SER A 117 3.38 10.41 -10.98
CA SER A 117 4.24 9.74 -11.97
C SER A 117 5.64 9.39 -11.44
N ASP A 118 5.74 9.06 -10.15
CA ASP A 118 6.97 8.57 -9.55
C ASP A 118 7.14 7.06 -9.74
N ALA A 119 8.31 6.65 -10.24
CA ALA A 119 8.59 5.25 -10.56
C ALA A 119 8.75 4.38 -9.30
N LEU A 120 9.30 4.93 -8.22
CA LEU A 120 9.49 4.20 -6.96
C LEU A 120 8.12 3.98 -6.28
N GLY A 121 7.25 4.99 -6.27
CA GLY A 121 5.88 4.90 -5.80
C GLY A 121 5.08 3.84 -6.54
N LEU A 122 5.19 3.80 -7.88
CA LEU A 122 4.57 2.75 -8.70
C LEU A 122 5.10 1.36 -8.34
N ILE A 123 6.41 1.19 -8.15
CA ILE A 123 6.99 -0.10 -7.74
C ILE A 123 6.47 -0.53 -6.37
N HIS A 124 6.44 0.37 -5.40
CA HIS A 124 5.88 0.10 -4.08
C HIS A 124 4.42 -0.35 -4.19
N LEU A 125 3.60 0.41 -4.91
CA LEU A 125 2.19 0.11 -5.08
C LEU A 125 1.98 -1.27 -5.71
N LEU A 126 2.69 -1.59 -6.79
CA LEU A 126 2.60 -2.88 -7.47
C LEU A 126 3.09 -4.03 -6.57
N ASN A 127 4.18 -3.82 -5.82
CA ASN A 127 4.66 -4.79 -4.85
C ASN A 127 3.57 -5.09 -3.81
N ARG A 128 2.91 -4.06 -3.28
CA ARG A 128 1.83 -4.22 -2.29
C ARG A 128 0.57 -4.85 -2.89
N LEU A 129 0.22 -4.50 -4.12
CA LEU A 129 -0.84 -5.16 -4.90
C LEU A 129 -0.50 -6.60 -5.30
N SER A 130 0.75 -7.04 -5.12
CA SER A 130 1.17 -8.44 -5.30
C SER A 130 1.19 -9.27 -4.00
N GLN A 131 1.22 -8.63 -2.83
CA GLN A 131 1.36 -9.34 -1.55
C GLN A 131 0.16 -10.26 -1.23
N PRO A 132 0.40 -11.46 -0.67
CA PRO A 132 -0.61 -12.49 -0.51
C PRO A 132 -1.62 -12.23 0.62
N LEU A 133 -1.43 -11.19 1.44
CA LEU A 133 -2.27 -10.88 2.62
C LEU A 133 -3.48 -9.99 2.29
N VAL A 134 -3.46 -9.34 1.13
CA VAL A 134 -4.63 -8.62 0.61
C VAL A 134 -5.51 -9.62 -0.15
N ARG A 135 -6.08 -10.60 0.57
CA ARG A 135 -6.78 -11.76 -0.04
C ARG A 135 -8.23 -11.48 -0.44
N VAL A 136 -8.86 -10.44 0.10
CA VAL A 136 -10.32 -10.25 0.00
C VAL A 136 -10.79 -9.94 -1.43
N HIS A 137 -9.92 -9.40 -2.30
CA HIS A 137 -10.32 -9.02 -3.66
C HIS A 137 -9.24 -9.28 -4.73
N LEU A 138 -8.74 -10.52 -4.85
CA LEU A 138 -7.72 -10.89 -5.84
C LEU A 138 -8.03 -10.43 -7.28
N GLY A 139 -9.29 -10.53 -7.72
CA GLY A 139 -9.72 -10.08 -9.04
C GLY A 139 -9.71 -8.56 -9.20
N GLU A 140 -10.14 -7.82 -8.18
CA GLU A 140 -10.14 -6.36 -8.20
C GLU A 140 -8.70 -5.83 -8.17
N ARG A 141 -7.79 -6.43 -7.40
CA ARG A 141 -6.38 -6.02 -7.31
C ARG A 141 -5.64 -6.14 -8.63
N LEU A 142 -5.86 -7.21 -9.39
CA LEU A 142 -5.25 -7.36 -10.71
C LEU A 142 -5.76 -6.28 -11.67
N SER A 143 -7.05 -5.95 -11.60
CA SER A 143 -7.64 -4.85 -12.37
C SER A 143 -7.06 -3.50 -11.96
N VAL A 144 -6.91 -3.25 -10.65
CA VAL A 144 -6.29 -2.04 -10.09
C VAL A 144 -4.83 -1.94 -10.54
N ALA A 145 -4.02 -2.98 -10.35
CA ALA A 145 -2.63 -3.02 -10.78
C ALA A 145 -2.51 -2.79 -12.29
N ALA A 146 -3.37 -3.43 -13.10
CA ALA A 146 -3.41 -3.22 -14.54
C ALA A 146 -3.75 -1.77 -14.91
N SER A 147 -4.66 -1.11 -14.17
CA SER A 147 -4.98 0.31 -14.40
C SER A 147 -3.80 1.23 -14.11
N TRP A 148 -3.02 0.95 -13.06
CA TRP A 148 -1.81 1.69 -12.72
C TRP A 148 -0.67 1.45 -13.72
N ILE A 149 -0.48 0.21 -14.17
CA ILE A 149 0.46 -0.11 -15.25
C ILE A 149 0.03 0.57 -16.56
N GLY A 150 -1.27 0.57 -16.88
CA GLY A 150 -1.79 1.25 -18.06
C GLY A 150 -1.53 2.76 -18.06
N ARG A 151 -1.58 3.38 -16.87
CA ARG A 151 -1.33 4.83 -16.71
C ARG A 151 0.15 5.18 -16.68
N CYS A 152 0.91 4.52 -15.80
CA CYS A 152 2.26 4.93 -15.43
C CYS A 152 3.33 3.88 -15.79
N GLY A 153 2.97 2.76 -16.42
CA GLY A 153 3.87 1.64 -16.69
C GLY A 153 5.06 1.99 -17.60
N VAL A 154 4.95 3.05 -18.40
CA VAL A 154 6.08 3.58 -19.20
C VAL A 154 7.27 4.00 -18.34
N LEU A 155 7.06 4.31 -17.06
CA LEU A 155 8.10 4.64 -16.09
C LEU A 155 8.98 3.43 -15.71
N LEU A 156 8.50 2.20 -15.94
CA LEU A 156 9.21 0.97 -15.59
C LEU A 156 10.21 0.60 -16.70
N ASN A 157 11.14 1.50 -17.00
CA ASN A 157 12.20 1.32 -17.98
C ASN A 157 13.58 1.60 -17.36
N ALA A 158 14.64 1.07 -17.99
CA ALA A 158 16.00 1.15 -17.45
C ALA A 158 16.48 2.60 -17.20
N SER A 159 16.12 3.54 -18.08
CA SER A 159 16.53 4.94 -17.96
C SER A 159 15.91 5.60 -16.73
N THR A 160 14.59 5.47 -16.55
CA THR A 160 13.89 6.02 -15.39
C THR A 160 14.34 5.36 -14.09
N LEU A 161 14.48 4.03 -14.07
CA LEU A 161 14.90 3.29 -12.87
C LEU A 161 16.36 3.56 -12.46
N SER A 162 17.20 4.01 -13.40
CA SER A 162 18.58 4.43 -13.08
C SER A 162 18.66 5.73 -12.29
N GLN A 163 17.59 6.54 -12.29
CA GLN A 163 17.51 7.80 -11.57
C GLN A 163 17.01 7.63 -10.12
N VAL A 164 16.51 6.45 -9.77
CA VAL A 164 16.03 6.16 -8.41
C VAL A 164 17.22 6.00 -7.48
N ASP A 165 17.19 6.71 -6.35
CA ASP A 165 18.18 6.55 -5.28
C ASP A 165 17.90 5.29 -4.45
N TRP A 166 18.34 4.15 -4.98
CA TRP A 166 18.20 2.84 -4.33
C TRP A 166 18.97 2.74 -3.00
N ASN A 167 20.00 3.57 -2.79
CA ASN A 167 20.77 3.57 -1.55
C ASN A 167 19.98 4.23 -0.43
N ARG A 168 19.34 5.39 -0.69
CA ARG A 168 18.42 6.02 0.25
C ARG A 168 17.27 5.08 0.61
N HIS A 169 16.67 4.43 -0.39
CA HIS A 169 15.62 3.44 -0.16
C HIS A 169 16.09 2.26 0.74
N ARG A 170 17.28 1.71 0.48
CA ARG A 170 17.86 0.66 1.33
C ARG A 170 18.12 1.17 2.75
N PHE A 171 18.61 2.39 2.92
CA PHE A 171 18.84 2.96 4.24
C PHE A 171 17.54 3.07 5.05
N LEU A 172 16.47 3.57 4.43
CA LEU A 172 15.17 3.73 5.09
C LEU A 172 14.53 2.40 5.53
N THR A 173 14.70 1.34 4.73
CA THR A 173 14.22 0.00 5.08
C THR A 173 15.00 -0.65 6.22
N HIS A 174 16.26 -0.26 6.44
CA HIS A 174 17.15 -0.84 7.47
C HIS A 174 17.30 0.06 8.71
N SER A 175 16.92 1.33 8.62
CA SER A 175 16.90 2.28 9.73
C SER A 175 15.71 1.95 10.65
N THR A 176 15.85 0.88 11.42
CA THR A 176 14.91 0.43 12.45
C THR A 176 14.98 1.24 13.75
N ALA A 177 15.76 2.32 13.79
CA ALA A 177 15.73 3.27 14.89
C ALA A 177 14.38 4.00 14.88
N ILE A 178 13.39 3.38 15.51
CA ILE A 178 12.38 4.12 16.23
C ILE A 178 13.15 4.71 17.41
N ASP A 179 13.68 5.93 17.25
CA ASP A 179 14.30 6.64 18.36
C ASP A 179 13.28 6.72 19.50
N GLY A 180 13.49 5.89 20.53
CA GLY A 180 12.75 5.97 21.81
C GLY A 180 11.64 4.94 22.09
N ALA A 181 11.41 3.89 21.29
CA ALA A 181 10.45 2.84 21.66
C ALA A 181 11.15 1.60 22.26
N PRO A 182 10.96 1.28 23.56
CA PRO A 182 11.44 0.02 24.11
C PRO A 182 10.55 -1.14 23.65
N PHE A 183 11.16 -2.26 23.30
CA PHE A 183 10.46 -3.55 23.16
C PHE A 183 9.99 -4.07 24.51
#